data_AF-A0A3A8QDH5-F1
#
_entry.id   AF-A0A3A8QDH5-F1
#
_cell.length_a   1.000
_cell.length_b   1.000
_cell.length_c   1.000
_cell.angle_alpha   90.00
_cell.angle_beta   90.00
_cell.angle_gamma   90.00
#
_symmetry.space_group_name_H-M   'P 1'
#
loop_
_entity.id
_entity.type
_entity.pdbx_description
1 polymer ?
#
loop_
_entity_poly.entity_id
_entity_poly.type
_entity_poly.pdbx_seq_one_letter_code
_entity_poly.pdbx_strand_id
1 'polypeptide(L)'
;MRWMRMLGGCLTVMALAACGSNDEGGQGKLKLQEGQSLDLMQECGVDLPQCPQGLSCLVLKLDGVSKARCVDDSKVCSELVSCTGGTECAILASYPGQVVCSGKCTSDCDSTVSHSP
;
A
#
# COMPACT_ATOMS: atom_id res chain seq x y z
N MET A 1 -53.31 -37.65 -17.91
CA MET A 1 -51.86 -37.97 -17.95
C MET A 1 -51.17 -36.78 -17.26
N ARG A 2 -50.92 -36.77 -15.94
CA ARG A 2 -49.88 -37.45 -15.15
C ARG A 2 -48.45 -37.32 -15.72
N TRP A 3 -47.62 -36.61 -14.95
CA TRP A 3 -46.14 -36.61 -14.90
C TRP A 3 -45.42 -35.78 -15.98
N MET A 4 -44.34 -35.02 -15.73
CA MET A 4 -43.30 -35.09 -14.70
C MET A 4 -42.92 -33.69 -14.18
N ARG A 5 -42.72 -33.58 -12.85
CA ARG A 5 -41.73 -32.67 -12.24
C ARG A 5 -40.34 -33.32 -12.35
N MET A 6 -39.29 -32.50 -12.49
CA MET A 6 -37.96 -32.59 -11.84
C MET A 6 -36.96 -31.78 -12.69
N LEU A 7 -36.48 -30.63 -12.19
CA LEU A 7 -35.25 -30.49 -11.39
C LEU A 7 -33.99 -30.65 -12.23
N GLY A 8 -33.20 -29.58 -12.36
CA GLY A 8 -31.80 -29.70 -12.77
C GLY A 8 -31.16 -28.40 -13.25
N GLY A 9 -30.39 -27.76 -12.36
CA GLY A 9 -29.15 -27.09 -12.79
C GLY A 9 -29.18 -25.57 -12.95
N CYS A 10 -29.38 -24.82 -11.87
CA CYS A 10 -28.83 -23.47 -11.75
C CYS A 10 -27.97 -23.40 -10.48
N LEU A 11 -26.73 -23.86 -10.59
CA LEU A 11 -25.66 -23.62 -9.62
C LEU A 11 -24.42 -23.19 -10.38
N THR A 12 -24.46 -21.98 -10.95
CA THR A 12 -23.26 -21.26 -11.35
C THR A 12 -22.68 -20.60 -10.10
N VAL A 13 -21.93 -21.36 -9.32
CA VAL A 13 -21.02 -20.81 -8.31
C VAL A 13 -19.80 -20.27 -9.05
N MET A 14 -19.90 -19.06 -9.57
CA MET A 14 -18.72 -18.28 -9.94
C MET A 14 -18.16 -17.66 -8.68
N ALA A 15 -17.35 -18.43 -7.95
CA ALA A 15 -16.56 -17.93 -6.84
C ALA A 15 -15.08 -18.24 -7.13
N LEU A 16 -14.49 -17.55 -8.11
CA LEU A 16 -13.04 -17.41 -8.25
C LEU A 16 -12.72 -16.06 -8.88
N ALA A 17 -12.91 -15.00 -8.11
CA ALA A 17 -12.25 -13.72 -8.34
C ALA A 17 -11.72 -13.20 -7.00
N ALA A 18 -10.84 -14.00 -6.39
CA ALA A 18 -9.95 -13.56 -5.34
C ALA A 18 -8.55 -14.08 -5.69
N CYS A 19 -8.01 -13.61 -6.82
CA CYS A 19 -6.57 -13.52 -6.99
C CYS A 19 -6.13 -12.26 -6.22
N GLY A 20 -6.33 -12.29 -4.91
CA GLY A 20 -5.61 -11.42 -4.01
C GLY A 20 -4.24 -12.06 -3.87
N SER A 21 -3.22 -11.44 -4.45
CA SER A 21 -1.83 -11.83 -4.24
C SER A 21 -1.55 -11.81 -2.74
N ASN A 22 -1.69 -12.99 -2.13
CA ASN A 22 -1.21 -13.27 -0.80
C ASN A 22 0.31 -13.40 -0.95
N ASP A 23 1.01 -12.27 -0.89
CA ASP A 23 2.47 -12.24 -0.80
C ASP A 23 2.82 -12.75 0.61
N GLU A 24 2.85 -14.08 0.74
CA GLU A 24 3.10 -14.86 1.97
C GLU A 24 4.57 -14.86 2.39
N GLY A 25 5.21 -13.70 2.29
CA GLY A 25 6.47 -13.39 2.93
C GLY A 25 6.37 -11.95 3.40
N GLY A 26 5.79 -11.74 4.59
CA GLY A 26 5.37 -10.43 5.09
C GLY A 26 6.42 -9.36 4.80
N GLN A 27 6.16 -8.52 3.80
CA GLN A 27 6.89 -7.29 3.61
C GLN A 27 6.37 -6.32 4.67
N GLY A 28 7.26 -5.56 5.30
CA GLY A 28 6.83 -4.54 6.24
C GLY A 28 5.91 -3.53 5.55
N LYS A 29 5.06 -2.90 6.34
CA LYS A 29 4.17 -1.83 5.86
C LYS A 29 4.83 -0.50 6.16
N LEU A 30 4.62 0.48 5.28
CA LEU A 30 4.99 1.86 5.58
C LEU A 30 4.00 2.42 6.58
N LYS A 31 4.53 3.11 7.58
CA LYS A 31 3.77 3.87 8.56
C LYS A 31 4.29 5.31 8.60
N LEU A 32 3.40 6.27 8.77
CA LEU A 32 3.82 7.65 9.04
C LEU A 32 4.42 7.75 10.44
N GLN A 33 5.47 8.55 10.58
CA GLN A 33 5.97 8.92 11.89
C GLN A 33 4.98 9.84 12.62
N GLU A 34 5.05 9.87 13.95
CA GLU A 34 4.16 10.71 14.75
C GLU A 34 4.31 12.19 14.40
N GLY A 35 3.18 12.88 14.23
CA GLY A 35 3.16 14.30 13.84
C GLY A 35 3.38 14.57 12.34
N GLN A 36 3.66 13.55 11.53
CA GLN A 36 3.77 13.68 10.09
C GLN A 36 2.42 13.47 9.38
N SER A 37 2.21 14.18 8.28
CA SER A 37 1.02 14.00 7.43
C SER A 37 1.34 14.24 5.96
N LEU A 38 0.84 13.35 5.10
CA LEU A 38 0.93 13.48 3.64
C LEU A 38 -0.13 14.43 3.06
N ASP A 39 -1.15 14.81 3.83
CA ASP A 39 -2.27 15.62 3.33
C ASP A 39 -1.90 17.11 3.19
N LEU A 40 -0.83 17.54 3.85
CA LEU A 40 -0.26 18.88 3.73
C LEU A 40 0.73 19.01 2.57
N MET A 41 1.12 17.89 1.96
CA MET A 41 2.12 17.84 0.90
C MET A 41 1.46 17.96 -0.48
N GLN A 42 2.14 18.62 -1.41
CA GLN A 42 1.65 18.75 -2.77
C GLN A 42 1.53 17.38 -3.45
N GLU A 43 0.41 17.17 -4.15
CA GLU A 43 0.24 15.99 -5.00
C GLU A 43 1.13 16.08 -6.23
N CYS A 44 1.61 14.93 -6.70
CA CYS A 44 2.49 14.84 -7.86
C CYS A 44 2.14 13.61 -8.71
N GLY A 45 2.58 13.62 -9.96
CA GLY A 45 2.25 12.57 -10.92
C GLY A 45 2.65 12.95 -12.33
N VAL A 46 2.31 12.11 -13.30
CA VAL A 46 2.59 12.35 -14.72
C VAL A 46 1.76 13.52 -15.25
N ASP A 47 0.49 13.61 -14.84
CA ASP A 47 -0.46 14.64 -15.30
C ASP A 47 -0.59 15.82 -14.33
N LEU A 48 0.28 15.90 -13.32
CA LEU A 48 0.26 16.93 -12.29
C LEU A 48 1.50 17.84 -12.38
N PRO A 49 1.47 19.03 -11.77
CA PRO A 49 2.62 19.91 -11.70
C PRO A 49 3.85 19.19 -11.12
N GLN A 50 5.02 19.55 -11.65
CA GLN A 50 6.29 19.04 -11.12
C GLN A 50 6.50 19.50 -9.67
N CYS A 51 7.24 18.69 -8.92
CA CYS A 51 7.59 19.04 -7.56
C CYS A 51 8.52 20.25 -7.51
N PRO A 52 8.39 21.10 -6.47
CA PRO A 52 9.34 22.18 -6.19
C PRO A 52 10.79 21.68 -6.13
N GLN A 53 11.75 22.59 -6.36
CA GLN A 53 13.17 22.25 -6.30
C GLN A 53 13.55 21.64 -4.94
N GLY A 54 14.33 20.56 -4.99
CA GLY A 54 14.73 19.81 -3.79
C GLY A 54 13.68 18.81 -3.28
N LEU A 55 12.54 18.69 -3.95
CA LEU A 55 11.54 17.66 -3.67
C LEU A 55 11.42 16.69 -4.85
N SER A 56 11.21 15.42 -4.52
CA SER A 56 11.01 14.32 -5.45
C SER A 56 9.56 13.85 -5.40
N CYS A 57 9.03 13.43 -6.54
CA CYS A 57 7.69 12.83 -6.60
C CYS A 57 7.76 11.37 -6.19
N LEU A 58 7.32 11.05 -4.98
CA LEU A 58 7.32 9.70 -4.44
C LEU A 58 5.90 9.20 -4.14
N VAL A 59 5.65 7.93 -4.44
CA VAL A 59 4.46 7.19 -4.06
C VAL A 59 4.74 6.46 -2.76
N LEU A 60 3.90 6.71 -1.77
CA LEU A 60 3.91 6.05 -0.46
C LEU A 60 2.61 5.27 -0.30
N LYS A 61 2.70 3.98 0.04
CA LYS A 61 1.53 3.13 0.31
C LYS A 61 1.34 2.98 1.82
N LEU A 62 0.43 3.77 2.38
CA LEU A 62 0.07 3.75 3.80
C LEU A 62 -1.26 3.05 3.98
N ASP A 63 -1.33 2.05 4.85
CA ASP A 63 -2.57 1.29 5.14
C ASP A 63 -3.30 0.78 3.88
N GLY A 64 -2.53 0.40 2.84
CA GLY A 64 -3.07 -0.06 1.57
C GLY A 64 -3.41 1.04 0.56
N VAL A 65 -3.38 2.31 0.96
CA VAL A 65 -3.67 3.46 0.11
C VAL A 65 -2.37 4.08 -0.42
N SER A 66 -2.23 4.12 -1.74
CA SER A 66 -1.10 4.79 -2.40
C SER A 66 -1.37 6.29 -2.55
N LYS A 67 -0.48 7.13 -2.03
CA LYS A 67 -0.48 8.58 -2.20
C LYS A 67 0.82 9.02 -2.87
N ALA A 68 0.72 9.75 -3.98
CA ALA A 68 1.87 10.37 -4.65
C ALA A 68 2.03 11.80 -4.15
N ARG A 69 3.18 12.11 -3.53
CA ARG A 69 3.45 13.41 -2.90
C ARG A 69 4.85 13.90 -3.21
N CYS A 70 5.00 15.22 -3.29
CA CYS A 70 6.29 15.88 -3.33
C CYS A 70 6.92 15.85 -1.94
N VAL A 71 8.00 15.10 -1.80
CA VAL A 71 8.70 14.91 -0.52
C VAL A 71 10.21 15.00 -0.74
N ASP A 72 10.94 15.30 0.33
CA ASP A 72 12.40 15.27 0.32
C ASP A 72 12.86 13.80 0.35
N ASP A 73 13.49 13.33 -0.73
CA ASP A 73 13.95 11.95 -0.89
C ASP A 73 15.05 11.59 0.10
N SER A 74 15.83 12.57 0.57
CA SER A 74 16.87 12.34 1.57
C SER A 74 16.31 12.16 2.98
N LYS A 75 15.09 12.63 3.24
CA LYS A 75 14.44 12.61 4.56
C LYS A 75 13.26 11.67 4.67
N VAL A 76 12.72 11.20 3.54
CA VAL A 76 11.50 10.38 3.55
C VAL A 76 11.62 9.15 4.46
N CYS A 77 12.73 8.42 4.38
CA CYS A 77 12.93 7.21 5.17
C CYS A 77 13.35 7.44 6.63
N SER A 78 13.82 8.64 6.99
CA SER A 78 14.31 8.96 8.34
C SER A 78 13.35 9.81 9.16
N GLU A 79 12.57 10.68 8.51
CA GLU A 79 11.73 11.68 9.18
C GLU A 79 10.25 11.53 8.85
N LEU A 80 9.89 11.05 7.65
CA LEU A 80 8.49 11.01 7.20
C LEU A 80 7.80 9.68 7.51
N VAL A 81 8.42 8.58 7.08
CA VAL A 81 7.89 7.24 7.22
C VAL A 81 8.84 6.33 7.99
N SER A 82 8.28 5.25 8.53
CA SER A 82 9.00 4.14 9.11
C SER A 82 8.44 2.83 8.58
N CYS A 83 9.26 1.78 8.63
CA CYS A 83 8.90 0.45 8.20
C CYS A 83 8.60 -0.45 9.40
N THR A 84 7.52 -1.23 9.31
CA THR A 84 7.15 -2.17 10.38
C THR A 84 7.93 -3.48 10.30
N GLY A 85 7.89 -4.27 11.38
CA GLY A 85 8.40 -5.64 11.39
C GLY A 85 9.92 -5.79 11.21
N GLY A 86 10.70 -4.74 11.51
CA GLY A 86 12.16 -4.74 11.38
C GLY A 86 12.66 -4.66 9.94
N THR A 87 11.81 -4.26 9.01
CA THR A 87 12.19 -4.06 7.60
C THR A 87 12.79 -2.67 7.36
N GLU A 88 13.54 -2.52 6.28
CA GLU A 88 14.29 -1.31 5.95
C GLU A 88 13.58 -0.50 4.86
N CYS A 89 13.51 0.81 5.05
CA CYS A 89 12.95 1.71 4.06
C CYS A 89 13.89 1.83 2.85
N ALA A 90 13.34 1.63 1.66
CA ALA A 90 14.03 1.75 0.39
C ALA A 90 13.23 2.59 -0.59
N ILE A 91 13.93 3.34 -1.44
CA ILE A 91 13.32 4.12 -2.51
C ILE A 91 13.68 3.42 -3.83
N LEU A 92 12.67 2.98 -4.56
CA LEU A 92 12.83 2.42 -5.89
C LEU A 92 12.92 3.55 -6.92
N ALA A 93 13.95 3.48 -7.76
CA ALA A 93 14.19 4.45 -8.82
C ALA A 93 13.17 4.24 -9.97
N SER A 94 12.05 4.95 -9.89
CA SER A 94 11.01 5.04 -10.92
C SER A 94 10.44 6.47 -10.98
N TYR A 95 9.52 6.75 -11.90
CA TYR A 95 8.72 7.98 -11.87
C TYR A 95 7.22 7.68 -11.93
N PRO A 96 6.44 8.05 -10.89
CA PRO A 96 6.91 8.48 -9.56
C PRO A 96 7.83 7.45 -8.92
N GLY A 97 8.77 7.91 -8.08
CA GLY A 97 9.59 7.00 -7.26
C GLY A 97 8.68 6.25 -6.28
N GLN A 98 9.07 5.06 -5.83
CA GLN A 98 8.26 4.30 -4.87
C GLN A 98 9.02 4.12 -3.58
N VAL A 99 8.41 4.51 -2.47
CA VAL A 99 8.93 4.17 -1.15
C VAL A 99 8.35 2.82 -0.77
N VAL A 100 9.21 1.88 -0.39
CA VAL A 100 8.83 0.52 -0.01
C VAL A 100 9.58 0.11 1.25
N CYS A 101 9.02 -0.83 1.99
CA CYS A 101 9.75 -1.53 3.02
C CYS A 101 10.33 -2.81 2.43
N SER A 102 11.64 -2.97 2.57
CA SER A 102 12.44 -4.05 2.00
C SER A 102 13.07 -4.90 3.08
N GLY A 103 13.45 -6.13 2.74
CA GLY A 103 13.98 -7.10 3.69
C GLY A 103 12.94 -8.09 4.19
N LYS A 104 13.40 -9.02 5.03
CA LYS A 104 12.53 -10.05 5.62
C LYS A 104 11.98 -9.54 6.93
N CYS A 105 10.67 -9.63 7.10
CA CYS A 105 10.06 -9.36 8.38
C CYS A 105 10.52 -10.34 9.45
N THR A 106 11.01 -9.80 10.56
CA THR A 106 11.49 -10.59 11.71
C THR A 106 10.61 -10.43 12.95
N SER A 107 9.54 -9.62 12.88
CA SER A 107 8.62 -9.33 13.99
C SER A 107 7.19 -8.98 13.50
N ASP A 108 6.39 -8.24 14.26
CA ASP A 108 4.98 -7.95 13.99
C ASP A 108 4.81 -7.06 12.72
N CYS A 109 4.67 -7.70 11.55
CA CYS A 109 4.43 -7.03 10.27
C CYS A 109 2.96 -6.68 10.01
N ASP A 110 2.07 -7.13 10.89
CA ASP A 110 0.63 -7.10 10.67
C ASP A 110 -0.14 -6.46 11.82
N SER A 111 0.52 -5.58 12.60
CA SER A 111 -0.18 -4.81 13.63
C SER A 111 -1.16 -3.84 12.97
N THR A 112 -2.37 -4.34 12.76
CA THR A 112 -3.55 -3.58 12.38
C THR A 112 -3.72 -2.41 13.35
N VAL A 113 -3.88 -1.20 12.83
CA VAL A 113 -4.20 -0.01 13.63
C VAL A 113 -5.47 -0.33 14.42
N SER A 114 -5.32 -0.54 15.72
CA SER A 114 -6.41 -0.91 16.62
C SER A 114 -7.34 0.28 16.76
N HIS A 115 -8.44 0.29 16.01
CA HIS A 115 -9.59 1.15 16.31
C HIS A 115 -10.30 0.54 17.52
N SER A 116 -10.08 1.09 18.70
CA SER A 116 -11.03 0.89 19.81
C SER A 116 -12.23 1.82 19.59
N PRO A 117 -13.47 1.33 19.79
CA PRO A 117 -14.71 2.06 19.52
C PRO A 117 -14.96 3.25 20.46
#